data_AF-A0A6I6CCK8-F1
#
_entry.id   AF-A0A6I6CCK8-F1
#
_cell.length_a   1.000
_cell.length_b   1.000
_cell.length_c   1.000
_cell.angle_alpha   90.00
_cell.angle_beta   90.00
_cell.angle_gamma   90.00
#
_symmetry.space_group_name_H-M   'P 1'
#
loop_
_entity.id
_entity.type
_entity.pdbx_description
1 polymer ?
#
loop_
_entity_poly.entity_id
_entity_poly.type
_entity_poly.pdbx_seq_one_letter_code
_entity_poly.pdbx_strand_id
1 'polypeptide(L)'
;MTTEELREALKLERALKKHLAKTTKEKYFAIFKYSKKFTLSLVCKDLSISIFGYLKWLKNWKPMNKNYNRILAIKIKFIFYLFKERFGYNMITLLLNKYFNQNLKPWVVYRYMKINNLKAVRKKRVLKYDKSGPLRYENLLKRNFNADCLN
;
A
#
# COMPACT_ATOMS: atom_id res chain seq x y z
N MET A 1 9.14 -20.69 -35.04
CA MET A 1 8.38 -20.52 -33.79
C MET A 1 8.04 -21.90 -33.27
N THR A 2 8.79 -22.37 -32.28
CA THR A 2 8.50 -23.65 -31.63
C THR A 2 7.22 -23.54 -30.79
N THR A 3 6.59 -24.66 -30.49
CA THR A 3 5.38 -24.72 -29.64
C THR A 3 5.64 -24.14 -28.24
N GLU A 4 6.88 -24.26 -27.76
CA GLU A 4 7.34 -23.71 -26.48
C GLU A 4 7.43 -22.19 -26.52
N GLU A 5 8.03 -21.62 -27.58
CA GLU A 5 8.09 -20.17 -27.80
C GLU A 5 6.69 -19.54 -27.86
N LEU A 6 5.74 -20.20 -28.55
CA LEU A 6 4.34 -19.78 -28.61
C LEU A 6 3.67 -19.76 -27.22
N ARG A 7 3.92 -20.81 -26.41
CA ARG A 7 3.37 -20.90 -25.06
C ARG A 7 3.96 -19.84 -24.14
N GLU A 8 5.24 -19.51 -24.32
CA GLU A 8 5.91 -18.44 -23.58
C GLU A 8 5.40 -17.05 -23.98
N ALA A 9 5.19 -16.80 -25.28
CA ALA A 9 4.58 -15.58 -25.79
C ALA A 9 3.16 -15.37 -25.25
N LEU A 10 2.31 -16.42 -25.24
CA LEU A 10 0.96 -16.37 -24.66
C LEU A 10 0.97 -16.03 -23.15
N LYS A 11 1.96 -16.56 -22.41
CA LYS A 11 2.13 -16.23 -20.98
C LYS A 11 2.51 -14.76 -20.81
N LEU A 12 3.41 -14.24 -21.64
CA LEU A 12 3.81 -12.83 -21.61
C LEU A 12 2.63 -11.91 -21.88
N GLU A 13 1.89 -12.17 -22.96
CA GLU A 13 0.77 -11.34 -23.40
C GLU A 13 -0.29 -11.22 -22.30
N ARG A 14 -0.69 -12.35 -21.70
CA ARG A 14 -1.61 -12.39 -20.55
C ARG A 14 -1.08 -11.58 -19.36
N ALA A 15 0.22 -11.66 -19.08
CA ALA A 15 0.85 -10.98 -17.95
C ALA A 15 0.94 -9.45 -18.15
N LEU A 16 1.08 -9.00 -19.40
CA LEU A 16 1.23 -7.60 -19.79
C LEU A 16 -0.10 -6.91 -20.12
N LYS A 17 -1.15 -7.64 -20.52
CA LYS A 17 -2.47 -7.10 -20.89
C LYS A 17 -3.02 -6.09 -19.87
N LYS A 18 -2.85 -6.37 -18.57
CA LYS A 18 -3.26 -5.49 -17.47
C LYS A 18 -2.48 -4.18 -17.34
N HIS A 19 -1.35 -4.05 -18.01
CA HIS A 19 -0.47 -2.88 -17.99
C HIS A 19 -0.58 -2.02 -19.26
N LEU A 20 -1.26 -2.50 -20.31
CA LEU A 20 -1.37 -1.81 -21.59
C LEU A 20 -2.07 -0.45 -21.45
N ALA A 21 -3.16 -0.39 -20.69
CA ALA A 21 -3.95 0.81 -20.44
C ALA A 21 -3.44 1.68 -19.27
N LYS A 22 -2.24 1.38 -18.75
CA LYS A 22 -1.67 2.08 -17.59
C LYS A 22 -0.75 3.23 -17.98
N THR A 23 -0.42 4.06 -17.00
CA THR A 23 0.51 5.18 -17.19
C THR A 23 1.90 4.69 -17.59
N THR A 24 2.69 5.52 -18.30
CA THR A 24 4.05 5.19 -18.76
C THR A 24 4.96 4.72 -17.62
N LYS A 25 4.81 5.33 -16.43
CA LYS A 25 5.53 4.95 -15.22
C LYS A 25 5.19 3.53 -14.78
N GLU A 26 3.91 3.17 -14.74
CA GLU A 26 3.47 1.83 -14.37
C GLU A 26 3.87 0.78 -15.40
N LYS A 27 3.91 1.15 -16.68
CA LYS A 27 4.46 0.30 -17.73
C LYS A 27 5.96 0.06 -17.52
N TYR A 28 6.75 1.07 -17.16
CA TYR A 28 8.16 0.88 -16.80
C TYR A 28 8.34 -0.06 -15.59
N PHE A 29 7.46 0.03 -14.58
CA PHE A 29 7.45 -0.94 -13.47
C PHE A 29 7.13 -2.36 -13.93
N ALA A 30 6.21 -2.52 -14.88
CA ALA A 30 5.93 -3.82 -15.47
C ALA A 30 7.15 -4.38 -16.21
N ILE A 31 7.81 -3.55 -17.03
CA ILE A 31 9.05 -3.92 -17.73
C ILE A 31 10.11 -4.37 -16.73
N PHE A 32 10.34 -3.61 -15.66
CA PHE A 32 11.31 -3.96 -14.61
C PHE A 32 10.96 -5.29 -13.90
N LYS A 33 9.68 -5.60 -13.71
CA LYS A 33 9.24 -6.84 -13.08
C LYS A 33 9.46 -8.06 -13.98
N TYR A 34 9.19 -7.90 -15.27
CA TYR A 34 9.20 -9.00 -16.25
C TYR A 34 10.52 -9.15 -16.99
N SER A 35 11.45 -8.19 -16.90
CA SER A 35 12.79 -8.26 -17.50
C SER A 35 13.63 -9.44 -17.04
N LYS A 36 13.31 -10.03 -15.87
CA LYS A 36 13.95 -11.25 -15.36
C LYS A 36 13.48 -12.53 -16.05
N LYS A 37 12.30 -12.50 -16.68
CA LYS A 37 11.65 -13.68 -17.26
C LYS A 37 11.62 -13.63 -18.79
N PHE A 38 11.65 -12.45 -19.37
CA PHE A 38 11.48 -12.24 -20.81
C PHE A 38 12.46 -11.20 -21.33
N THR A 39 12.78 -11.30 -22.61
CA THR A 39 13.69 -10.38 -23.30
C THR A 39 13.11 -8.97 -23.32
N LEU A 40 13.95 -7.98 -22.98
CA LEU A 40 13.54 -6.58 -22.88
C LEU A 40 12.89 -6.04 -24.16
N SER A 41 13.41 -6.44 -25.32
CA SER A 41 12.86 -6.06 -26.64
C SER A 41 11.40 -6.48 -26.79
N LEU A 42 11.10 -7.72 -26.40
CA LEU A 42 9.76 -8.31 -26.49
C LEU A 42 8.76 -7.55 -25.60
N VAL A 43 9.13 -7.35 -24.34
CA VAL A 43 8.27 -6.67 -23.34
C VAL A 43 8.01 -5.21 -23.70
N CYS A 44 9.02 -4.49 -24.19
CA CYS A 44 8.89 -3.11 -24.62
C CYS A 44 8.01 -2.97 -25.86
N LYS A 45 8.12 -3.93 -26.80
CA LYS A 45 7.30 -3.98 -28.02
C LYS A 45 5.82 -4.14 -27.66
N ASP A 46 5.50 -5.10 -26.78
CA ASP A 46 4.12 -5.37 -26.35
C ASP A 46 3.48 -4.20 -25.57
N LEU A 47 4.27 -3.44 -24.80
CA LEU A 47 3.78 -2.27 -24.05
C LEU A 47 3.79 -0.96 -24.85
N SER A 48 4.25 -1.00 -26.10
CA SER A 48 4.45 0.14 -26.99
C SER A 48 5.35 1.22 -26.36
N ILE A 49 6.50 0.80 -25.83
CA ILE A 49 7.47 1.67 -25.16
C ILE A 49 8.81 1.62 -25.88
N SER A 50 9.48 2.77 -26.00
CA SER A 50 10.85 2.81 -26.50
C SER A 50 11.82 2.20 -25.47
N ILE A 51 12.67 1.29 -25.95
CA ILE A 51 13.73 0.67 -25.12
C ILE A 51 14.62 1.77 -24.52
N PHE A 52 14.98 2.78 -25.31
CA PHE A 52 15.77 3.91 -24.84
C PHE A 52 15.04 4.73 -23.76
N GLY A 53 13.73 4.94 -23.89
CA GLY A 53 12.91 5.59 -22.87
C GLY A 53 12.93 4.84 -21.54
N TYR A 54 12.81 3.51 -21.60
CA TYR A 54 12.95 2.64 -20.43
C TYR A 54 14.38 2.67 -19.84
N LEU A 55 15.42 2.61 -20.67
CA LEU A 55 16.81 2.64 -20.20
C LEU A 55 17.20 4.00 -19.61
N LYS A 56 16.75 5.09 -20.22
CA LYS A 56 16.89 6.45 -19.68
C LYS A 56 16.13 6.57 -18.37
N TRP A 57 14.92 6.01 -18.30
CA TRP A 57 14.17 5.91 -17.06
C TRP A 57 14.97 5.13 -16.01
N LEU A 58 15.50 3.94 -16.33
CA LEU A 58 16.31 3.09 -15.46
C LEU A 58 17.57 3.81 -14.94
N LYS A 59 18.31 4.49 -15.82
CA LYS A 59 19.51 5.28 -15.49
C LYS A 59 19.18 6.46 -14.59
N ASN A 60 18.07 7.15 -14.88
CA ASN A 60 17.57 8.26 -14.06
C ASN A 60 16.78 7.77 -12.85
N TRP A 61 16.52 6.45 -12.75
CA TRP A 61 15.52 5.96 -11.82
C TRP A 61 16.07 6.07 -10.42
N LYS A 62 15.39 6.94 -9.70
CA LYS A 62 15.46 7.09 -8.27
C LYS A 62 14.37 6.14 -7.75
N PRO A 63 14.67 5.05 -7.03
CA PRO A 63 13.61 4.19 -6.50
C PRO A 63 12.60 5.05 -5.74
N MET A 64 11.42 4.50 -5.46
CA MET A 64 10.44 5.12 -4.55
C MET A 64 11.07 5.51 -3.19
N ASN A 65 12.28 5.01 -2.94
CA ASN A 65 13.12 5.09 -1.76
C ASN A 65 14.46 5.83 -1.99
N LYS A 66 14.63 6.72 -2.97
CA LYS A 66 15.97 7.33 -3.23
C LYS A 66 16.60 8.07 -2.04
N ASN A 67 15.75 8.63 -1.18
CA ASN A 67 16.15 9.27 0.08
C ASN A 67 15.81 8.39 1.28
N TYR A 68 15.74 7.07 1.09
CA TYR A 68 15.46 6.13 2.15
C TYR A 68 16.74 5.90 2.95
N ASN A 69 16.81 6.58 4.08
CA ASN A 69 17.85 6.39 5.06
C ASN A 69 17.54 5.10 5.85
N ARG A 70 18.38 4.08 5.63
CA ARG A 70 18.24 2.78 6.29
C ARG A 70 18.38 2.88 7.81
N ILE A 71 19.24 3.77 8.29
CA ILE A 71 19.44 4.04 9.73
C ILE A 71 18.16 4.65 10.33
N LEU A 72 17.56 5.63 9.64
CA LEU A 72 16.29 6.21 10.08
C LEU A 72 15.17 5.17 10.12
N ALA A 73 15.10 4.29 9.12
CA ALA A 73 14.11 3.21 9.09
C ALA A 73 14.27 2.22 10.26
N ILE A 74 15.52 1.90 10.64
CA ILE A 74 15.82 1.06 11.80
C ILE A 74 15.33 1.75 13.08
N LYS A 75 15.61 3.05 13.26
CA LYS A 75 15.11 3.82 14.41
C LYS A 75 13.58 3.85 14.48
N ILE A 76 12.90 4.05 13.34
CA ILE A 76 11.43 4.00 13.25
C ILE A 76 10.89 2.64 13.69
N LYS A 77 11.47 1.54 13.19
CA LYS A 77 11.08 0.18 13.58
C LYS A 77 11.32 -0.08 15.06
N PHE A 78 12.47 0.33 15.57
CA PHE A 78 12.82 0.18 16.98
C PHE A 78 11.77 0.82 17.88
N ILE A 79 11.44 2.09 17.65
CA ILE A 79 10.40 2.79 18.43
C ILE A 79 9.04 2.11 18.26
N PHE A 80 8.68 1.74 17.03
CA PHE A 80 7.38 1.11 16.76
C PHE A 80 7.19 -0.20 17.56
N TYR A 81 8.20 -1.07 17.58
CA TYR A 81 8.15 -2.33 18.32
C TYR A 81 8.33 -2.15 19.83
N LEU A 82 9.16 -1.19 20.26
CA LEU A 82 9.32 -0.84 21.68
C LEU A 82 7.97 -0.53 22.34
N PHE A 83 7.07 0.15 21.62
CA PHE A 83 5.74 0.48 22.11
C PHE A 83 4.65 -0.54 21.75
N LYS A 84 5.03 -1.76 21.37
CA LYS A 84 4.11 -2.84 21.00
C LYS A 84 3.12 -2.40 19.91
N GLU A 85 3.63 -1.71 18.89
CA GLU A 85 2.87 -1.28 17.71
C GLU A 85 1.72 -0.29 17.99
N ARG A 86 1.63 0.25 19.22
CA ARG A 86 0.56 1.19 19.61
C ARG A 86 0.67 2.55 18.92
N PHE A 87 1.89 2.97 18.62
CA PHE A 87 2.15 4.32 18.15
C PHE A 87 2.08 4.43 16.63
N GLY A 88 1.35 5.45 16.17
CA GLY A 88 1.33 5.88 14.77
C GLY A 88 2.46 6.84 14.43
N TYR A 89 2.50 7.26 13.17
CA TYR A 89 3.59 8.09 12.64
C TYR A 89 3.78 9.39 13.42
N ASN A 90 2.70 10.08 13.85
CA ASN A 90 2.79 11.32 14.64
C ASN A 90 3.58 11.13 15.95
N MET A 91 3.22 10.09 16.73
CA MET A 91 3.89 9.80 18.01
C MET A 91 5.34 9.36 17.77
N ILE A 92 5.59 8.57 16.73
CA ILE A 92 6.95 8.15 16.37
C ILE A 92 7.79 9.36 15.94
N THR A 93 7.23 10.32 15.19
CA THR A 93 7.91 11.58 14.84
C THR A 93 8.27 12.36 16.10
N LEU A 94 7.33 12.54 17.03
CA LEU A 94 7.59 13.24 18.28
C LEU A 94 8.76 12.60 19.05
N LEU A 95 8.78 11.27 19.15
CA LEU A 95 9.85 10.53 19.83
C LEU A 95 11.18 10.62 19.09
N LEU A 96 11.18 10.54 17.76
CA LEU A 96 12.39 10.71 16.95
C LEU A 96 13.00 12.10 17.10
N ASN A 97 12.16 13.12 17.11
CA ASN A 97 12.60 14.50 17.24
C ASN A 97 13.11 14.78 18.66
N LYS A 98 12.45 14.23 19.69
CA LYS A 98 12.81 14.43 21.09
C LYS A 98 14.05 13.66 21.54
N TYR A 99 14.19 12.39 21.13
CA TYR A 99 15.24 11.50 21.66
C TYR A 99 16.41 11.27 20.70
N PHE A 100 16.21 11.45 19.40
CA PHE A 100 17.23 11.19 18.38
C PHE A 100 17.66 12.46 17.62
N ASN A 101 17.22 13.64 18.10
CA ASN A 101 17.42 14.97 17.50
C ASN A 101 17.21 14.98 15.98
N GLN A 102 16.21 14.22 15.52
CA GLN A 102 15.85 14.19 14.12
C GLN A 102 14.84 15.31 13.87
N ASN A 103 15.17 16.37 13.13
CA ASN A 103 14.18 17.42 12.83
C ASN A 103 13.23 17.00 11.69
N LEU A 104 12.44 15.94 11.92
CA LEU A 104 11.60 15.31 10.90
C LEU A 104 10.17 15.85 10.92
N LYS A 105 9.58 15.97 9.74
CA LYS A 105 8.16 16.25 9.54
C LYS A 105 7.35 14.94 9.57
N PRO A 106 6.12 14.92 10.10
CA PRO A 106 5.33 13.68 10.25
C PRO A 106 5.09 12.88 8.97
N TRP A 107 4.89 13.57 7.83
CA TRP A 107 4.68 12.89 6.54
C TRP A 107 5.91 12.09 6.08
N VAL A 108 7.11 12.47 6.54
CA VAL A 108 8.34 11.72 6.25
C VAL A 108 8.24 10.37 6.95
N VAL A 109 7.99 10.36 8.26
CA VAL A 109 7.83 9.12 9.05
C VAL A 109 6.67 8.28 8.51
N TYR A 110 5.55 8.89 8.12
CA TYR A 110 4.44 8.19 7.46
C TYR A 110 4.90 7.46 6.19
N ARG A 111 5.69 8.10 5.33
CA ARG A 111 6.24 7.48 4.12
C ARG A 111 7.11 6.27 4.46
N TYR A 112 7.99 6.38 5.46
CA TYR A 112 8.81 5.26 5.92
C TYR A 112 7.97 4.11 6.46
N MET A 113 6.96 4.39 7.28
CA MET A 113 6.04 3.37 7.78
C MET A 113 5.29 2.67 6.65
N LYS A 114 4.78 3.44 5.67
CA LYS A 114 4.07 2.91 4.50
C LYS A 114 4.96 2.01 3.66
N ILE A 115 6.22 2.40 3.42
CA ILE A 115 7.21 1.57 2.70
C ILE A 115 7.50 0.25 3.44
N ASN A 116 7.54 0.30 4.77
CA ASN A 116 7.84 -0.87 5.62
C ASN A 116 6.59 -1.65 6.05
N ASN A 117 5.41 -1.32 5.52
CA ASN A 117 4.13 -1.91 5.92
C ASN A 117 3.82 -1.86 7.43
N LEU A 118 4.33 -0.84 8.13
CA LEU A 118 4.07 -0.63 9.56
C LEU A 118 2.75 0.10 9.74
N LYS A 119 1.84 -0.44 10.56
CA LYS A 119 0.55 0.18 10.89
C LYS A 119 0.32 0.12 12.38
N ALA A 120 -0.05 1.25 12.97
CA ALA A 120 -0.40 1.30 14.38
C ALA A 120 -1.63 0.43 14.68
N VAL A 121 -1.58 -0.28 15.80
CA VAL A 121 -2.69 -1.07 16.32
C VAL A 121 -3.85 -0.13 16.63
N ARG A 122 -4.96 -0.30 15.90
CA ARG A 122 -6.21 0.39 16.19
C ARG A 122 -7.01 -0.46 17.16
N LYS A 123 -7.12 -0.02 18.42
CA LYS A 123 -8.10 -0.61 19.34
C LYS A 123 -9.50 -0.20 18.88
N LYS A 124 -10.41 -1.17 18.79
CA LYS A 124 -11.84 -0.86 18.63
C LYS A 124 -12.27 0.00 19.82
N ARG A 125 -12.87 1.16 19.55
CA ARG A 125 -13.49 1.95 20.63
C ARG A 125 -14.68 1.15 21.14
N VAL A 126 -14.56 0.64 22.36
CA VAL A 126 -15.68 0.02 23.06
C VAL A 126 -16.47 1.16 23.70
N LEU A 127 -17.77 1.19 23.43
CA LEU A 127 -18.66 2.16 24.02
C LEU A 127 -18.74 1.89 25.52
N LYS A 128 -18.73 2.95 26.34
CA LYS A 128 -18.79 2.83 27.80
C LYS A 128 -20.18 2.43 28.32
N TYR A 129 -21.19 2.45 27.46
CA TYR A 129 -22.53 2.04 27.80
C TYR A 129 -22.71 0.54 27.56
N ASP A 130 -23.50 -0.10 28.42
CA ASP A 130 -23.93 -1.48 28.18
C ASP A 130 -24.77 -1.53 26.92
N LYS A 131 -24.41 -2.43 25.99
CA LYS A 131 -25.23 -2.72 24.82
C LYS A 131 -26.56 -3.28 25.31
N SER A 132 -27.57 -2.41 25.42
CA SER A 132 -28.85 -2.63 26.10
C SER A 132 -28.69 -3.20 27.51
N GLY A 133 -28.81 -2.35 28.52
CA GLY A 133 -28.90 -2.79 29.92
C GLY A 133 -30.12 -3.69 30.19
N PRO A 134 -30.23 -4.26 31.41
CA PRO A 134 -31.27 -5.24 31.79
C PRO A 134 -32.70 -4.69 31.76
N LEU A 135 -32.89 -3.38 31.57
CA LEU A 135 -34.18 -2.71 31.45
C LEU A 135 -34.77 -2.87 30.03
N ARG A 136 -34.80 -4.09 29.52
CA ARG A 136 -35.67 -4.43 28.39
C ARG A 136 -37.03 -4.80 28.98
N TYR A 137 -37.94 -3.85 28.99
CA TYR A 137 -39.33 -4.15 29.26
C TYR A 137 -39.92 -4.85 28.04
N GLU A 138 -40.80 -5.83 28.28
CA GLU A 138 -41.61 -6.39 27.22
C GLU A 138 -42.40 -5.26 26.56
N ASN A 139 -42.57 -5.32 25.23
CA ASN A 139 -43.41 -4.38 24.52
C ASN A 139 -44.88 -4.68 24.85
N LEU A 140 -45.34 -4.22 26.02
CA LEU A 140 -46.68 -4.41 26.54
C LEU A 140 -47.76 -3.85 25.61
N LEU A 141 -47.39 -2.82 24.83
CA LEU A 141 -48.34 -2.19 23.92
C LEU A 141 -48.66 -3.08 22.72
N LYS A 142 -47.80 -4.04 22.32
CA LYS A 142 -47.99 -5.00 21.22
C LYS A 142 -48.90 -4.48 20.08
N ARG A 143 -48.78 -3.20 19.75
CA ARG A 143 -49.65 -2.54 18.78
C ARG A 143 -49.10 -2.96 17.44
N ASN A 144 -49.96 -3.53 16.60
CA ASN A 144 -49.67 -3.83 15.20
C ASN A 144 -49.51 -2.49 14.47
N PHE A 145 -48.34 -1.87 14.61
CA PHE A 145 -47.99 -0.70 13.83
C PHE A 145 -47.71 -1.17 12.41
N ASN A 146 -48.77 -1.26 11.61
CA ASN A 146 -48.66 -1.30 10.17
C ASN A 146 -48.44 0.13 9.69
N ALA A 147 -47.28 0.40 9.10
CA ALA A 147 -47.05 1.65 8.41
C ALA A 147 -47.76 1.55 7.05
N ASP A 148 -48.91 2.20 6.92
CA ASP A 148 -49.71 2.10 5.69
C ASP A 148 -49.06 2.83 4.50
N CYS A 149 -48.04 3.67 4.71
CA CYS A 149 -47.33 4.33 3.61
C CYS A 149 -45.84 4.53 3.92
N LEU A 150 -44.99 4.14 2.96
CA LEU A 150 -43.58 4.55 2.88
C LEU A 150 -43.55 5.89 2.12
N ASN A 151 -43.14 6.97 2.79
CA ASN A 151 -42.78 8.24 2.11
C ASN A 151 -41.31 8.22 1.69
#